data_AF-A0A076HLT6-F1
#
_entry.id   AF-A0A076HLT6-F1
#
_cell.length_a   1.000
_cell.length_b   1.000
_cell.length_c   1.000
_cell.angle_alpha   90.00
_cell.angle_beta   90.00
_cell.angle_gamma   90.00
#
_symmetry.space_group_name_H-M   'P 1'
#
loop_
_entity.id
_entity.type
_entity.pdbx_description
1 polymer ?
#
loop_
_entity_poly.entity_id
_entity_poly.type
_entity_poly.pdbx_seq_one_letter_code
_entity_poly.pdbx_strand_id
1 'polypeptide(L)'
;MSSLRAFPAALALGVALAACQSAEKKATTDEVKVINGIEMVCAAQAEVDAAVVAVNALTPESTVADAEQAGEKLDKALSSLNMAEEQLVKAEVKEYRDQVEIFREAVKEVKKDKTLTLAEAAEQLKGKAAPVLAAREQLAATTVCIDVEDDPVTDDSKDNETEKEPS
;
A
#
# COMPACT_ATOMS: atom_id res chain seq x y z
N MET A 1 -34.82 -32.65 50.01
CA MET A 1 -33.42 -33.14 50.14
C MET A 1 -32.74 -32.91 48.81
N SER A 2 -31.60 -32.20 48.83
CA SER A 2 -30.45 -32.16 47.89
C SER A 2 -30.72 -32.17 46.37
N SER A 3 -30.12 -31.33 45.53
CA SER A 3 -28.78 -30.75 45.61
C SER A 3 -28.65 -29.51 44.72
N LEU A 4 -27.90 -28.53 45.24
CA LEU A 4 -27.25 -27.47 44.49
C LEU A 4 -26.22 -28.07 43.49
N ARG A 5 -26.14 -27.50 42.29
CA ARG A 5 -24.85 -27.39 41.60
C ARG A 5 -24.80 -26.12 40.73
N ALA A 6 -23.70 -25.42 40.92
CA ALA A 6 -23.39 -24.08 40.44
C ALA A 6 -22.94 -24.04 38.96
N PHE A 7 -22.96 -22.82 38.44
CA PHE A 7 -22.53 -22.29 37.14
C PHE A 7 -21.20 -22.85 36.58
N PRO A 8 -20.96 -22.66 35.26
CA PRO A 8 -20.14 -21.51 34.90
C PRO A 8 -20.78 -20.61 33.85
N ALA A 9 -20.52 -19.32 34.04
CA ALA A 9 -20.82 -18.23 33.13
C ALA A 9 -20.26 -18.52 31.73
N ALA A 10 -21.17 -18.69 30.76
CA ALA A 10 -20.84 -18.45 29.37
C ALA A 10 -20.68 -16.94 29.21
N LEU A 11 -19.43 -16.46 29.26
CA LEU A 11 -19.04 -15.14 28.78
C LEU A 11 -19.42 -15.06 27.30
N ALA A 12 -20.61 -14.53 27.03
CA ALA A 12 -21.01 -14.08 25.71
C ALA A 12 -20.22 -12.81 25.34
N LEU A 13 -18.94 -12.98 24.99
CA LEU A 13 -18.10 -11.96 24.34
C LEU A 13 -18.43 -11.85 22.83
N GLY A 14 -19.71 -11.94 22.50
CA GLY A 14 -20.18 -12.09 21.13
C GLY A 14 -20.99 -10.90 20.66
N VAL A 15 -20.45 -9.67 20.69
CA VAL A 15 -21.04 -8.54 19.93
C VAL A 15 -20.04 -7.37 19.82
N ALA A 16 -19.08 -7.46 18.91
CA ALA A 16 -18.37 -6.29 18.38
C ALA A 16 -17.77 -6.47 16.96
N LEU A 17 -17.95 -7.64 16.31
CA LEU A 17 -17.29 -7.95 15.03
C LEU A 17 -17.97 -7.34 13.79
N ALA A 18 -19.14 -6.71 13.91
CA ALA A 18 -19.87 -6.21 12.73
C ALA A 18 -19.17 -5.02 12.03
N ALA A 19 -18.31 -4.27 12.72
CA ALA A 19 -17.56 -3.15 12.14
C ALA A 19 -16.14 -3.53 11.67
N CYS A 20 -15.53 -4.61 12.18
CA CYS A 20 -14.23 -5.10 11.69
C CYS A 20 -14.36 -5.91 10.39
N GLN A 21 -15.50 -6.58 10.16
CA GLN A 21 -15.68 -7.40 8.96
C GLN A 21 -15.63 -6.59 7.66
N SER A 22 -16.08 -5.32 7.66
CA SER A 22 -16.07 -4.50 6.45
C SER A 22 -14.65 -4.07 6.06
N ALA A 23 -13.84 -3.68 7.04
CA ALA A 23 -12.47 -3.26 6.81
C ALA A 23 -11.56 -4.47 6.50
N GLU A 24 -11.71 -5.59 7.20
CA GLU A 24 -10.99 -6.83 6.89
C GLU A 24 -11.36 -7.39 5.51
N LYS A 25 -12.64 -7.34 5.11
CA LYS A 25 -13.04 -7.69 3.73
C LYS A 25 -12.48 -6.72 2.69
N LYS A 26 -12.43 -5.43 3.00
CA LYS A 26 -11.87 -4.40 2.11
C LYS A 26 -10.37 -4.67 1.86
N ALA A 27 -9.60 -4.90 2.91
CA ALA A 27 -8.20 -5.34 2.85
C ALA A 27 -8.00 -6.57 1.96
N THR A 28 -8.76 -7.65 2.19
CA THR A 28 -8.64 -8.85 1.32
C THR A 28 -9.01 -8.57 -0.14
N THR A 29 -9.93 -7.64 -0.39
CA THR A 29 -10.31 -7.25 -1.76
C THR A 29 -9.20 -6.45 -2.44
N ASP A 30 -8.50 -5.61 -1.69
CA ASP A 30 -7.44 -4.77 -2.19
C ASP A 30 -6.14 -5.56 -2.42
N GLU A 31 -5.83 -6.54 -1.57
CA GLU A 31 -4.80 -7.56 -1.83
C GLU A 31 -5.06 -8.31 -3.15
N VAL A 32 -6.31 -8.71 -3.44
CA VAL A 32 -6.66 -9.33 -4.74
C VAL A 32 -6.45 -8.36 -5.91
N LYS A 33 -6.73 -7.06 -5.74
CA LYS A 33 -6.48 -6.07 -6.81
C LYS A 33 -4.99 -5.90 -7.08
N VAL A 34 -4.16 -5.96 -6.05
CA VAL A 34 -2.71 -5.98 -6.20
C VAL A 34 -2.28 -7.18 -7.03
N ILE A 35 -2.71 -8.39 -6.68
CA ILE A 35 -2.36 -9.62 -7.41
C ILE A 35 -2.78 -9.51 -8.88
N ASN A 36 -4.02 -9.09 -9.14
CA ASN A 36 -4.50 -8.89 -10.51
C ASN A 36 -3.70 -7.79 -11.25
N GLY A 37 -3.29 -6.73 -10.54
CA GLY A 37 -2.43 -5.68 -11.09
C GLY A 37 -1.06 -6.22 -11.51
N ILE A 38 -0.45 -7.09 -10.70
CA ILE A 38 0.81 -7.78 -11.03
C ILE A 38 0.63 -8.65 -12.28
N GLU A 39 -0.45 -9.43 -12.35
CA GLU A 39 -0.76 -10.25 -13.53
C GLU A 39 -0.91 -9.40 -14.81
N MET A 40 -1.58 -8.25 -14.70
CA MET A 40 -1.71 -7.30 -15.82
C MET A 40 -0.36 -6.73 -16.27
N VAL A 41 0.51 -6.37 -15.33
CA VAL A 41 1.86 -5.88 -15.64
C VAL A 41 2.66 -6.98 -16.35
N CYS A 42 2.64 -8.22 -15.84
CA CYS A 42 3.33 -9.34 -16.49
C CYS A 42 2.79 -9.63 -17.90
N ALA A 43 1.48 -9.56 -18.11
CA ALA A 43 0.89 -9.73 -19.43
C ALA A 43 1.33 -8.62 -20.39
N ALA A 44 1.30 -7.35 -19.96
CA ALA A 44 1.72 -6.22 -20.77
C ALA A 44 3.24 -6.25 -21.08
N GLN A 45 4.06 -6.72 -20.14
CA GLN A 45 5.49 -6.94 -20.38
C GLN A 45 5.71 -7.98 -21.49
N ALA A 46 4.98 -9.09 -21.49
CA ALA A 46 5.06 -10.08 -22.55
C ALA A 46 4.66 -9.51 -23.92
N GLU A 47 3.70 -8.58 -23.97
CA GLU A 47 3.34 -7.86 -25.19
C GLU A 47 4.47 -6.93 -25.67
N VAL A 48 5.13 -6.22 -24.75
CA VAL A 48 6.30 -5.38 -25.06
C VAL A 48 7.44 -6.24 -25.62
N ASP A 49 7.75 -7.37 -24.97
CA ASP A 49 8.79 -8.30 -25.45
C ASP A 49 8.48 -8.82 -26.85
N ALA A 50 7.23 -9.21 -27.12
CA ALA A 50 6.79 -9.65 -28.44
C ALA A 50 6.91 -8.53 -29.49
N ALA A 51 6.55 -7.28 -29.12
CA ALA A 51 6.68 -6.13 -30.02
C ALA A 51 8.16 -5.80 -30.31
N VAL A 52 9.03 -5.87 -29.31
CA VAL A 52 10.48 -5.68 -29.49
C VAL A 52 11.05 -6.76 -30.42
N VAL A 53 10.64 -8.02 -30.27
CA VAL A 53 11.05 -9.09 -31.20
C VAL A 53 10.57 -8.81 -32.63
N ALA A 54 9.34 -8.31 -32.79
CA ALA A 54 8.81 -7.96 -34.12
C ALA A 54 9.58 -6.82 -34.78
N VAL A 55 9.95 -5.78 -34.02
CA VAL A 55 10.82 -4.69 -34.51
C VAL A 55 12.21 -5.22 -34.86
N ASN A 56 12.79 -6.09 -34.03
CA ASN A 56 14.11 -6.67 -34.26
C ASN A 56 14.14 -7.67 -35.43
N ALA A 57 12.98 -8.19 -35.84
CA ALA A 57 12.85 -9.09 -36.99
C ALA A 57 12.78 -8.34 -38.34
N LEU A 58 12.77 -7.00 -38.32
CA LEU A 58 12.86 -6.21 -39.55
C LEU A 58 14.20 -6.45 -40.24
N THR A 59 14.16 -6.52 -41.57
CA THR A 59 15.31 -6.83 -42.43
C THR A 59 15.47 -5.74 -43.49
N PRO A 60 16.61 -5.68 -44.21
CA PRO A 60 16.76 -4.77 -45.35
C PRO A 60 15.70 -4.94 -46.45
N GLU A 61 15.08 -6.12 -46.55
CA GLU A 61 13.99 -6.42 -47.47
C GLU A 61 12.62 -5.95 -46.96
N SER A 62 12.50 -5.57 -45.68
CA SER A 62 11.27 -5.05 -45.09
C SER A 62 10.90 -3.68 -45.67
N THR A 63 9.61 -3.42 -45.71
CA THR A 63 9.08 -2.14 -46.21
C THR A 63 8.95 -1.12 -45.09
N VAL A 64 8.79 0.16 -45.47
CA VAL A 64 8.46 1.23 -44.52
C VAL A 64 7.14 0.92 -43.79
N ALA A 65 6.16 0.34 -44.47
CA ALA A 65 4.88 -0.04 -43.87
C ALA A 65 5.05 -1.14 -42.81
N ASP A 66 5.98 -2.08 -42.99
CA ASP A 66 6.29 -3.10 -41.97
C ASP A 66 6.90 -2.47 -40.72
N ALA A 67 7.79 -1.49 -40.92
CA ALA A 67 8.40 -0.74 -39.82
C ALA A 67 7.37 0.10 -39.07
N GLU A 68 6.47 0.79 -39.78
CA GLU A 68 5.36 1.53 -39.17
C GLU A 68 4.46 0.61 -38.35
N GLN A 69 4.06 -0.54 -38.89
CA GLN A 69 3.23 -1.49 -38.17
C GLN A 69 3.93 -2.06 -36.92
N ALA A 70 5.22 -2.36 -37.00
CA ALA A 70 5.98 -2.84 -35.85
C ALA A 70 6.12 -1.75 -34.77
N GLY A 71 6.32 -0.49 -35.18
CA GLY A 71 6.33 0.67 -34.30
C GLY A 71 4.99 0.88 -33.59
N GLU A 72 3.87 0.87 -34.33
CA GLU A 72 2.53 1.02 -33.75
C GLU A 72 2.21 -0.08 -32.72
N LYS A 73 2.65 -1.32 -32.98
CA LYS A 73 2.51 -2.42 -32.02
C LYS A 73 3.31 -2.19 -30.75
N LEU A 74 4.55 -1.70 -30.87
CA LEU A 74 5.40 -1.37 -29.74
C LEU A 74 4.80 -0.23 -28.91
N ASP A 75 4.35 0.85 -29.55
CA ASP A 75 3.71 1.99 -28.86
C ASP A 75 2.46 1.56 -28.09
N LYS A 76 1.64 0.69 -28.70
CA LYS A 76 0.47 0.13 -28.04
C LYS A 76 0.83 -0.75 -26.84
N ALA A 77 1.85 -1.60 -26.97
CA ALA A 77 2.31 -2.45 -25.87
C ALA A 77 2.85 -1.61 -24.70
N LEU A 78 3.67 -0.59 -25.00
CA LEU A 78 4.18 0.35 -23.99
C LEU A 78 3.04 1.13 -23.31
N SER A 79 2.05 1.60 -24.07
CA SER A 79 0.89 2.27 -23.49
C SER A 79 0.10 1.35 -22.55
N SER A 80 -0.02 0.06 -22.90
CA SER A 80 -0.72 -0.93 -22.08
C SER A 80 0.07 -1.26 -20.81
N LEU A 81 1.39 -1.36 -20.91
CA LEU A 81 2.29 -1.54 -19.76
C LEU A 81 2.18 -0.38 -18.78
N ASN A 82 2.26 0.86 -19.26
CA ASN A 82 2.14 2.05 -18.42
C ASN A 82 0.78 2.10 -17.68
N MET A 83 -0.31 1.78 -18.38
CA MET A 83 -1.63 1.70 -17.74
C MET A 83 -1.68 0.62 -16.66
N ALA A 84 -1.09 -0.55 -16.90
CA ALA A 84 -1.04 -1.63 -15.92
C ALA A 84 -0.22 -1.25 -14.68
N GLU A 85 0.94 -0.61 -14.88
CA GLU A 85 1.80 -0.12 -13.80
C GLU A 85 1.10 0.94 -12.95
N GLU A 86 0.42 1.91 -13.58
CA GLU A 86 -0.35 2.92 -12.84
C GLU A 86 -1.44 2.29 -11.97
N GLN A 87 -2.14 1.26 -12.48
CA GLN A 87 -3.18 0.57 -11.73
C GLN A 87 -2.60 -0.25 -10.58
N LEU A 88 -1.47 -0.91 -10.80
CA LEU A 88 -0.76 -1.65 -9.76
C LEU A 88 -0.34 -0.70 -8.63
N VAL A 89 0.35 0.40 -8.93
CA VAL A 89 0.79 1.38 -7.92
C VAL A 89 -0.40 1.93 -7.12
N LYS A 90 -1.52 2.26 -7.80
CA LYS A 90 -2.75 2.70 -7.12
C LYS A 90 -3.30 1.63 -6.18
N ALA A 91 -3.25 0.36 -6.57
CA ALA A 91 -3.71 -0.75 -5.74
C ALA A 91 -2.78 -0.97 -4.52
N GLU A 92 -1.46 -0.97 -4.71
CA GLU A 92 -0.48 -1.17 -3.63
C GLU A 92 -0.56 -0.07 -2.57
N VAL A 93 -0.60 1.20 -3.00
CA VAL A 93 -0.75 2.34 -2.08
C VAL A 93 -2.09 2.28 -1.34
N LYS A 94 -3.17 1.88 -2.03
CA LYS A 94 -4.49 1.77 -1.42
C LYS A 94 -4.53 0.66 -0.37
N GLU A 95 -3.98 -0.51 -0.68
CA GLU A 95 -3.91 -1.64 0.25
C GLU A 95 -3.14 -1.25 1.51
N TYR A 96 -1.94 -0.68 1.35
CA TYR A 96 -1.16 -0.20 2.50
C TYR A 96 -1.94 0.80 3.36
N ARG A 97 -2.59 1.79 2.74
CA ARG A 97 -3.39 2.79 3.47
C ARG A 97 -4.55 2.16 4.23
N ASP A 98 -5.27 1.23 3.59
CA ASP A 98 -6.44 0.58 4.18
C ASP A 98 -6.01 -0.34 5.35
N GLN A 99 -4.87 -1.03 5.25
CA GLN A 99 -4.25 -1.77 6.37
C GLN A 99 -3.83 -0.87 7.53
N VAL A 100 -3.22 0.29 7.25
CA VAL A 100 -2.87 1.28 8.27
C VAL A 100 -4.11 1.80 8.99
N GLU A 101 -5.21 2.03 8.28
CA GLU A 101 -6.49 2.44 8.88
C GLU A 101 -7.05 1.37 9.82
N ILE A 102 -7.03 0.09 9.41
CA ILE A 102 -7.43 -1.04 10.26
C ILE A 102 -6.58 -1.10 11.53
N PHE A 103 -5.26 -1.00 11.39
CA PHE A 103 -4.35 -1.01 12.53
C PHE A 103 -4.59 0.19 13.47
N ARG A 104 -4.85 1.37 12.92
CA ARG A 104 -5.19 2.56 13.70
C ARG A 104 -6.49 2.37 14.50
N GLU A 105 -7.50 1.74 13.93
CA GLU A 105 -8.73 1.41 14.68
C GLU A 105 -8.43 0.41 15.81
N ALA A 106 -7.61 -0.62 15.57
CA ALA A 106 -7.19 -1.55 16.62
C ALA A 106 -6.47 -0.83 17.78
N VAL A 107 -5.58 0.12 17.48
CA VAL A 107 -4.92 0.97 18.49
C VAL A 107 -5.93 1.79 19.29
N LYS A 108 -6.96 2.35 18.64
CA LYS A 108 -8.01 3.11 19.33
C LYS A 108 -8.81 2.21 20.28
N GLU A 109 -9.15 1.00 19.88
CA GLU A 109 -9.89 0.06 20.74
C GLU A 109 -9.07 -0.35 21.96
N VAL A 110 -7.80 -0.73 21.77
CA VAL A 110 -6.88 -1.05 22.89
C VAL A 110 -6.73 0.15 23.84
N LYS A 111 -6.66 1.38 23.33
CA LYS A 111 -6.55 2.60 24.17
C LYS A 111 -7.79 2.85 25.04
N LYS A 112 -8.97 2.48 24.53
CA LYS A 112 -10.25 2.63 25.24
C LYS A 112 -10.40 1.58 26.34
N ASP A 113 -9.85 0.39 26.13
CA ASP A 113 -9.89 -0.68 27.11
C ASP A 113 -8.93 -0.41 28.28
N LYS A 114 -9.49 -0.17 29.47
CA LYS A 114 -8.73 0.08 30.71
C LYS A 114 -8.40 -1.20 31.48
N THR A 115 -8.88 -2.35 31.00
CA THR A 115 -8.73 -3.63 31.67
C THR A 115 -7.52 -4.42 31.18
N LEU A 116 -6.99 -4.08 30.00
CA LEU A 116 -5.82 -4.72 29.44
C LEU A 116 -4.53 -4.27 30.14
N THR A 117 -3.67 -5.24 30.41
CA THR A 117 -2.27 -4.97 30.72
C THR A 117 -1.51 -4.53 29.46
N LEU A 118 -0.35 -3.89 29.65
CA LEU A 118 0.51 -3.50 28.53
C LEU A 118 0.94 -4.71 27.68
N ALA A 119 1.17 -5.87 28.31
CA ALA A 119 1.55 -7.09 27.60
C ALA A 119 0.42 -7.62 26.71
N GLU A 120 -0.82 -7.63 27.21
CA GLU A 120 -1.99 -8.07 26.44
C GLU A 120 -2.32 -7.09 25.30
N ALA A 121 -2.21 -5.79 25.57
CA ALA A 121 -2.33 -4.74 24.55
C ALA A 121 -1.27 -4.92 23.44
N ALA A 122 -0.01 -5.18 23.80
CA ALA A 122 1.07 -5.39 22.85
C ALA A 122 0.85 -6.63 21.98
N GLU A 123 0.43 -7.76 22.56
CA GLU A 123 0.13 -8.98 21.81
C GLU A 123 -1.03 -8.77 20.82
N GLN A 124 -2.10 -8.09 21.24
CA GLN A 124 -3.22 -7.77 20.34
C GLN A 124 -2.79 -6.87 19.17
N LEU A 125 -1.98 -5.85 19.44
CA LEU A 125 -1.50 -4.94 18.39
C LEU A 125 -0.50 -5.62 17.46
N LYS A 126 0.39 -6.47 17.98
CA LYS A 126 1.37 -7.19 17.16
C LYS A 126 0.70 -8.06 16.09
N GLY A 127 -0.38 -8.77 16.45
CA GLY A 127 -1.17 -9.54 15.49
C GLY A 127 -1.82 -8.68 14.39
N LYS A 128 -2.16 -7.43 14.69
CA LYS A 128 -2.76 -6.48 13.73
C LYS A 128 -1.72 -5.67 12.95
N ALA A 129 -0.46 -5.63 13.39
CA ALA A 129 0.62 -4.94 12.69
C ALA A 129 1.19 -5.77 11.52
N ALA A 130 1.11 -7.11 11.58
CA ALA A 130 1.70 -7.98 10.56
C ALA A 130 1.19 -7.69 9.12
N PRO A 131 -0.12 -7.50 8.86
CA PRO A 131 -0.61 -7.14 7.54
C PRO A 131 -0.09 -5.77 7.04
N VAL A 132 0.04 -4.79 7.94
CA VAL A 132 0.60 -3.47 7.61
C VAL A 132 2.06 -3.59 7.17
N LEU A 133 2.84 -4.41 7.87
CA LEU A 133 4.24 -4.62 7.54
C LEU A 133 4.41 -5.35 6.20
N ALA A 134 3.57 -6.33 5.90
CA ALA A 134 3.57 -7.01 4.61
C ALA A 134 3.23 -6.07 3.45
N ALA A 135 2.15 -5.28 3.57
CA ALA A 135 1.76 -4.30 2.55
C ALA A 135 2.85 -3.21 2.36
N ARG A 136 3.52 -2.81 3.44
CA ARG A 136 4.67 -1.89 3.38
C ARG A 136 5.84 -2.49 2.62
N GLU A 137 6.23 -3.72 2.93
CA GLU A 137 7.35 -4.39 2.27
C GLU A 137 7.11 -4.53 0.78
N GLN A 138 5.88 -4.89 0.40
CA GLN A 138 5.49 -4.97 -1.00
C GLN A 138 5.58 -3.61 -1.70
N LEU A 139 5.01 -2.55 -1.12
CA LEU A 139 5.08 -1.20 -1.67
C LEU A 139 6.53 -0.68 -1.78
N ALA A 140 7.39 -1.04 -0.83
CA ALA A 140 8.81 -0.67 -0.84
C ALA A 140 9.62 -1.44 -1.90
N ALA A 141 9.18 -2.62 -2.32
CA ALA A 141 9.83 -3.37 -3.39
C ALA A 141 9.65 -2.70 -4.77
N THR A 142 8.57 -1.95 -4.96
CA THR A 142 8.23 -1.26 -6.21
C THR A 142 8.54 0.23 -6.19
N THR A 143 8.73 0.82 -5.00
CA THR A 143 8.94 2.27 -4.82
C THR A 143 10.29 2.58 -4.17
N VAL A 144 11.09 3.42 -4.82
CA VAL A 144 12.30 3.99 -4.22
C VAL A 144 11.92 5.30 -3.52
N CYS A 145 11.93 5.31 -2.18
CA CYS A 145 11.85 6.55 -1.42
C CYS A 145 13.27 7.15 -1.32
N ILE A 146 13.44 8.38 -1.83
CA ILE A 146 14.67 9.16 -1.61
C ILE A 146 14.48 9.92 -0.30
N ASP A 147 15.28 9.59 0.71
CA ASP A 147 15.39 10.41 1.92
C ASP A 147 16.06 11.73 1.52
N VAL A 148 15.29 12.81 1.51
CA VAL A 148 15.86 14.15 1.44
C VAL A 148 16.41 14.41 2.83
N GLU A 149 17.73 14.30 3.00
CA GLU A 149 18.39 14.86 4.18
C GLU A 149 18.03 16.34 4.21
N ASP A 150 17.34 16.78 5.27
CA ASP A 150 17.12 18.20 5.54
C ASP A 150 18.49 18.86 5.72
N ASP A 151 19.11 19.30 4.61
CA ASP A 151 20.20 20.26 4.66
C ASP A 151 19.67 21.45 5.47
N PRO A 152 20.33 21.86 6.57
CA PRO A 152 19.90 23.02 7.32
C PRO A 152 20.01 24.20 6.36
N VAL A 153 18.86 24.69 5.90
CA VAL A 153 18.75 26.02 5.32
C VAL A 153 19.34 26.95 6.38
N THR A 154 20.56 27.41 6.12
CA THR A 154 21.20 28.47 6.88
C THR A 154 20.26 29.67 6.79
N ASP A 155 19.57 29.90 7.89
CA ASP A 155 18.80 31.09 8.18
C ASP A 155 19.76 32.29 8.28
N ASP A 156 20.20 32.78 7.12
CA ASP A 156 20.88 34.05 6.97
C ASP A 156 19.85 35.06 6.44
N SER A 157 18.97 35.53 7.33
CA SER A 157 18.30 36.82 7.17
C SER A 157 18.25 37.52 8.52
N LYS A 158 19.41 38.09 8.83
CA LYS A 158 19.70 38.95 9.98
C LYS A 158 18.65 40.04 10.18
N ASP A 159 18.28 40.15 11.45
CA ASP A 159 17.66 41.27 12.12
C ASP A 159 18.14 42.64 11.61
N ASN A 160 17.19 43.54 11.40
CA ASN A 160 17.41 44.98 11.53
C ASN A 160 16.10 45.64 11.97
N GLU A 161 15.63 45.26 13.17
CA GLU A 161 14.67 46.09 13.92
C GLU A 161 15.42 47.14 14.72
N THR A 162 14.94 48.37 14.53
CA THR A 162 15.47 49.65 14.96
C THR A 162 15.72 49.75 16.46
N GLU A 163 16.96 50.06 16.84
CA GLU A 163 17.30 50.58 18.16
C GLU A 163 16.54 51.90 18.40
N LYS A 164 15.68 51.91 19.40
CA LYS A 164 15.19 53.12 20.06
C LYS A 164 15.34 52.94 21.56
N GLU A 165 16.34 53.58 22.14
CA GLU A 165 16.39 53.85 23.58
C GLU A 165 17.25 55.10 23.86
N PRO A 166 17.26 55.67 25.08
CA PRO A 166 16.50 56.89 25.40
C PRO A 166 17.40 58.06 25.86
N SER A 167 16.85 59.28 25.84
CA SER A 167 17.21 60.42 26.74
C SER A 167 16.13 61.48 26.69
#